data_AF-A0A250XN07-F1
#
_entry.id   AF-A0A250XN07-F1
#
_cell.length_a   1.000
_cell.length_b   1.000
_cell.length_c   1.000
_cell.angle_alpha   90.00
_cell.angle_beta   90.00
_cell.angle_gamma   90.00
#
_symmetry.space_group_name_H-M   'P 1'
#
loop_
_entity.id
_entity.type
_entity.pdbx_description
1 polymer ?
#
loop_
_entity_poly.entity_id
_entity_poly.type
_entity_poly.pdbx_seq_one_letter_code
_entity_poly.pdbx_strand_id
1 'polypeptide(L)'
;MPGPWISTCPYHDDLLYKIMGAACELAHITPYDAGRAFGHYFVKDAFTMGYGSLISLMGRTFVDFLCGLNNLHLHLSLGMPAFVPPDFRVEKVTTSSVELHYRSTRPSLGSWVVGICEEIASSVYSMEVKFDFLKGRDDGSCDHEVWHVSFSDQGLTTAKGQLALAREDSRIQYSPSPELFYTLFPFHMVIDRQMNLVQISVPFCSWDFAELSSLGASCVCLLRMTTSTGLELKGAFHRTLLMDGSEALLFTGSPRIKDLKELEHHKMFLSDIPPHDMSSDFVVVAEQRQVEADLTKKLEVTDKLKQT
;
A
#
# COMPACT_ATOMS: atom_id res chain seq x y z
N MET A 1 5.73 12.04 -35.59
CA MET A 1 5.94 11.27 -34.34
C MET A 1 5.14 11.96 -33.24
N PRO A 2 4.49 11.26 -32.31
CA PRO A 2 4.02 11.92 -31.09
C PRO A 2 5.23 12.59 -30.43
N GLY A 3 5.03 13.74 -29.79
CA GLY A 3 6.10 14.47 -29.10
C GLY A 3 6.74 13.68 -27.95
N PRO A 4 7.67 14.28 -27.19
CA PRO A 4 8.29 13.61 -26.05
C PRO A 4 7.24 13.10 -25.06
N TRP A 5 7.45 11.88 -24.56
CA TRP A 5 6.60 11.30 -23.51
C TRP A 5 6.76 12.09 -22.22
N ILE A 6 5.65 12.57 -21.67
CA ILE A 6 5.63 13.36 -20.45
C ILE A 6 5.25 12.42 -19.31
N SER A 7 6.19 12.18 -18.38
CA SER A 7 6.03 11.25 -17.24
C SER A 7 4.78 11.53 -16.38
N THR A 8 4.37 12.79 -16.28
CA THR A 8 3.19 13.21 -15.49
C THR A 8 1.86 13.13 -16.24
N CYS A 9 1.87 12.78 -17.53
CA CYS A 9 0.67 12.72 -18.35
C CYS A 9 0.20 11.27 -18.49
N PRO A 10 -1.05 10.93 -18.09
CA PRO A 10 -1.60 9.61 -18.34
C PRO A 10 -1.92 9.43 -19.83
N TYR A 11 -1.54 8.30 -20.41
CA TYR A 11 -1.86 7.90 -21.78
C TYR A 11 -2.81 6.70 -21.76
N HIS A 12 -3.62 6.54 -22.81
CA HIS A 12 -4.52 5.40 -22.95
C HIS A 12 -3.75 4.08 -23.12
N ASP A 13 -4.21 3.01 -22.45
CA ASP A 13 -3.59 1.68 -22.50
C ASP A 13 -3.53 1.10 -23.93
N ASP A 14 -4.45 1.46 -24.83
CA ASP A 14 -4.40 1.07 -26.25
C ASP A 14 -3.07 1.41 -26.92
N LEU A 15 -2.45 2.52 -26.51
CA LEU A 15 -1.16 2.94 -27.03
C LEU A 15 -0.04 2.03 -26.53
N LEU A 16 -0.11 1.62 -25.26
CA LEU A 16 0.82 0.66 -24.68
C LEU A 16 0.76 -0.68 -25.43
N TYR A 17 -0.44 -1.23 -25.65
CA TYR A 17 -0.60 -2.49 -26.36
C TYR A 17 -0.12 -2.42 -27.82
N LYS A 18 -0.35 -1.30 -28.51
CA LYS A 18 0.18 -1.07 -29.88
C LYS A 18 1.70 -1.02 -29.91
N ILE A 19 2.33 -0.32 -28.96
CA ILE A 19 3.79 -0.24 -28.85
C ILE A 19 4.37 -1.62 -28.56
N MET A 20 3.77 -2.36 -27.63
CA MET A 20 4.21 -3.71 -27.28
C MET A 20 4.09 -4.65 -28.49
N GLY A 21 2.97 -4.61 -29.22
CA GLY A 21 2.79 -5.41 -30.44
C GLY A 21 3.87 -5.11 -31.49
N ALA A 22 4.10 -3.84 -31.80
CA ALA A 22 5.13 -3.43 -32.75
C ALA A 22 6.55 -3.83 -32.30
N ALA A 23 6.86 -3.72 -30.99
CA ALA A 23 8.14 -4.13 -30.44
C ALA A 23 8.35 -5.65 -30.56
N CYS A 24 7.31 -6.45 -30.29
CA CYS A 24 7.35 -7.91 -30.45
C CYS A 24 7.59 -8.31 -31.92
N GLU A 25 6.92 -7.65 -32.86
CA GLU A 25 7.10 -7.88 -34.30
C GLU A 25 8.52 -7.57 -34.77
N LEU A 26 9.08 -6.42 -34.34
CA LEU A 26 10.42 -5.99 -34.72
C LEU A 26 11.52 -6.84 -34.08
N ALA A 27 11.34 -7.27 -32.84
CA ALA A 27 12.34 -8.06 -32.11
C ALA A 27 12.18 -9.57 -32.29
N HIS A 28 11.11 -10.03 -32.94
CA HIS A 28 10.78 -11.45 -33.12
C HIS A 28 10.70 -12.23 -31.79
N ILE A 29 10.08 -11.63 -30.77
CA ILE A 29 9.89 -12.22 -29.44
C ILE A 29 8.40 -12.28 -29.07
N THR A 30 8.05 -13.12 -28.10
CA THR A 30 6.67 -13.21 -27.62
C THR A 30 6.32 -11.99 -26.75
N PRO A 31 5.03 -11.62 -26.62
CA PRO A 31 4.59 -10.59 -25.66
C PRO A 31 4.98 -10.91 -24.22
N TYR A 32 5.04 -12.20 -23.87
CA TYR A 32 5.50 -12.64 -22.56
C TYR A 32 6.98 -12.27 -22.35
N ASP A 33 7.86 -12.65 -23.28
CA ASP A 33 9.30 -12.36 -23.19
C ASP A 33 9.59 -10.86 -23.24
N ALA A 34 8.86 -10.12 -24.09
CA ALA A 34 8.96 -8.67 -24.19
C ALA A 34 8.57 -7.98 -22.86
N GLY A 35 7.45 -8.40 -22.26
CA GLY A 35 7.00 -7.87 -20.98
C GLY A 35 7.96 -8.20 -19.83
N ARG A 36 8.49 -9.42 -19.79
CA ARG A 36 9.50 -9.83 -18.80
C ARG A 36 10.78 -9.01 -18.96
N ALA A 37 11.29 -8.87 -20.17
CA ALA A 37 12.46 -8.03 -20.47
C ALA A 37 12.23 -6.55 -20.10
N PHE A 38 11.04 -6.03 -20.38
CA PHE A 38 10.64 -4.68 -19.96
C PHE A 38 10.66 -4.54 -18.44
N GLY A 39 10.15 -5.54 -17.69
CA GLY A 39 10.16 -5.53 -16.23
C GLY A 39 11.58 -5.40 -15.64
N HIS A 40 12.54 -6.14 -16.21
CA HIS A 40 13.95 -6.00 -15.84
C HIS A 40 14.49 -4.60 -16.12
N TYR A 41 14.24 -4.09 -17.33
CA TYR A 41 14.67 -2.74 -17.71
C TYR A 41 14.06 -1.68 -16.79
N PHE A 42 12.77 -1.78 -16.49
CA PHE A 42 12.03 -0.83 -15.66
C PHE A 42 12.66 -0.66 -14.28
N VAL A 43 13.05 -1.75 -13.63
CA VAL A 43 13.71 -1.68 -12.32
C VAL A 43 15.08 -1.01 -12.44
N LYS A 44 15.89 -1.38 -13.44
CA LYS A 44 17.20 -0.73 -13.66
C LYS A 44 17.06 0.76 -13.89
N ASP A 45 16.10 1.16 -14.72
CA ASP A 45 15.80 2.56 -15.01
C ASP A 45 15.33 3.30 -13.75
N ALA A 46 14.42 2.72 -12.98
CA ALA A 46 13.95 3.28 -11.70
C ALA A 46 15.10 3.50 -10.70
N PHE A 47 16.09 2.59 -10.67
CA PHE A 47 17.30 2.78 -9.87
C PHE A 47 18.11 4.00 -10.32
N THR A 48 18.28 4.19 -11.63
CA THR A 48 18.98 5.36 -12.17
C THR A 48 18.23 6.67 -11.92
N MET A 49 16.91 6.64 -11.85
CA MET A 49 16.05 7.78 -11.53
C MET A 49 16.02 8.14 -10.03
N GLY A 50 16.72 7.39 -9.17
CA GLY A 50 16.83 7.66 -7.74
C GLY A 50 15.82 6.90 -6.86
N TYR A 51 14.99 6.02 -7.42
CA TYR A 51 14.09 5.16 -6.64
C TYR A 51 14.80 3.97 -5.98
N GLY A 52 16.06 3.71 -6.33
CA GLY A 52 16.81 2.54 -5.82
C GLY A 52 16.84 2.47 -4.29
N SER A 53 17.12 3.58 -3.61
CA SER A 53 17.13 3.61 -2.14
C SER A 53 15.75 3.32 -1.54
N LEU A 54 14.68 3.82 -2.15
CA LEU A 54 13.31 3.54 -1.69
C LEU A 54 13.00 2.05 -1.83
N ILE A 55 13.24 1.48 -3.01
CA ILE A 55 12.97 0.07 -3.32
C ILE A 55 13.76 -0.84 -2.37
N SER A 56 15.04 -0.57 -2.14
CA SER A 56 15.90 -1.38 -1.26
C SER A 56 15.49 -1.33 0.23
N LEU A 57 14.73 -0.31 0.65
CA LEU A 57 14.27 -0.15 2.04
C LEU A 57 12.84 -0.65 2.28
N MET A 58 12.16 -1.15 1.24
CA MET A 58 10.77 -1.61 1.38
C MET A 58 10.60 -2.89 2.20
N GLY A 59 11.61 -3.76 2.22
CA GLY A 59 11.50 -5.05 2.90
C GLY A 59 12.87 -5.62 3.25
N ARG A 60 12.99 -6.25 4.42
CA ARG A 60 14.21 -6.95 4.86
C ARG A 60 14.46 -8.21 4.04
N THR A 61 13.38 -8.88 3.68
CA THR A 61 13.36 -10.06 2.81
C THR A 61 12.60 -9.76 1.52
N PHE A 62 12.79 -10.63 0.52
CA PHE A 62 12.02 -10.55 -0.73
C PHE A 62 10.50 -10.70 -0.46
N VAL A 63 10.13 -11.54 0.49
CA VAL A 63 8.72 -11.72 0.89
C VAL A 63 8.16 -10.47 1.57
N ASP A 64 8.94 -9.77 2.40
CA ASP A 64 8.53 -8.50 3.00
C ASP A 64 8.29 -7.44 1.91
N PHE A 65 9.16 -7.37 0.91
CA PHE A 65 8.98 -6.50 -0.25
C PHE A 65 7.66 -6.80 -0.98
N LEU A 66 7.38 -8.07 -1.30
CA LEU A 66 6.13 -8.46 -1.96
C LEU A 66 4.90 -8.09 -1.11
N CYS A 67 4.97 -8.29 0.21
CA CYS A 67 3.89 -7.88 1.12
C CYS A 67 3.73 -6.36 1.20
N GLY A 68 4.81 -5.59 0.97
CA GLY A 68 4.84 -4.13 1.03
C GLY A 68 4.43 -3.42 -0.27
N LEU A 69 4.32 -4.13 -1.39
CA LEU A 69 4.03 -3.55 -2.71
C LEU A 69 2.77 -2.68 -2.75
N ASN A 70 1.67 -3.16 -2.19
CA ASN A 70 0.42 -2.42 -2.14
C ASN A 70 0.57 -1.08 -1.38
N ASN A 71 1.39 -1.05 -0.33
CA ASN A 71 1.65 0.18 0.44
C ASN A 71 2.52 1.16 -0.34
N LEU A 72 3.53 0.68 -1.07
CA LEU A 72 4.32 1.52 -1.98
C LEU A 72 3.41 2.15 -3.04
N HIS A 73 2.59 1.34 -3.70
CA HIS A 73 1.69 1.80 -4.75
C HIS A 73 0.71 2.88 -4.27
N LEU A 74 0.18 2.72 -3.06
CA LEU A 74 -0.63 3.75 -2.42
C LEU A 74 0.18 5.03 -2.17
N HIS A 75 1.44 4.94 -1.74
CA HIS A 75 2.24 6.13 -1.52
C HIS A 75 2.50 6.88 -2.84
N LEU A 76 2.79 6.14 -3.91
CA LEU A 76 2.98 6.70 -5.25
C LEU A 76 1.71 7.34 -5.81
N SER A 77 0.53 6.78 -5.53
CA SER A 77 -0.74 7.36 -6.00
C SER A 77 -1.03 8.74 -5.42
N LEU A 78 -0.43 9.12 -4.29
CA LEU A 78 -0.53 10.48 -3.74
C LEU A 78 0.08 11.55 -4.67
N GLY A 79 1.15 11.20 -5.38
CA GLY A 79 1.80 12.08 -6.35
C GLY A 79 1.26 11.95 -7.77
N MET A 80 0.45 10.92 -8.03
CA MET A 80 -0.01 10.56 -9.38
C MET A 80 -1.51 10.21 -9.35
N PRO A 81 -2.42 11.20 -9.44
CA PRO A 81 -3.86 10.97 -9.26
C PRO A 81 -4.50 10.01 -10.28
N ALA A 82 -3.94 9.91 -11.49
CA ALA A 82 -4.40 8.99 -12.53
C ALA A 82 -3.78 7.58 -12.42
N PHE A 83 -2.94 7.33 -11.41
CA PHE A 83 -2.28 6.04 -11.21
C PHE A 83 -3.27 5.00 -10.67
N VAL A 84 -3.48 3.94 -11.45
CA VAL A 84 -4.32 2.79 -11.07
C VAL A 84 -3.42 1.60 -10.78
N PRO A 85 -2.96 1.38 -9.54
CA PRO A 85 -2.04 0.31 -9.25
C PRO A 85 -2.70 -1.08 -9.35
N PRO A 86 -1.94 -2.13 -9.71
CA PRO A 86 -2.37 -3.50 -9.47
C PRO A 86 -2.37 -3.84 -7.97
N ASP A 87 -3.10 -4.89 -7.62
CA ASP A 87 -3.17 -5.48 -6.28
C ASP A 87 -2.32 -6.76 -6.21
N PHE A 88 -1.55 -6.88 -5.13
CA PHE A 88 -0.74 -8.04 -4.82
C PHE A 88 -1.20 -8.71 -3.54
N ARG A 89 -1.30 -10.04 -3.58
CA ARG A 89 -1.55 -10.85 -2.38
C ARG A 89 -0.54 -11.99 -2.29
N VAL A 90 -0.02 -12.18 -1.10
CA VAL A 90 1.02 -13.16 -0.77
C VAL A 90 0.43 -14.21 0.16
N GLU A 91 0.42 -15.47 -0.28
CA GLU A 91 -0.08 -16.64 0.46
C GLU A 91 0.93 -17.77 0.53
N LYS A 92 0.63 -18.78 1.36
CA LYS A 92 1.41 -20.01 1.52
C LYS A 92 2.93 -19.77 1.64
N VAL A 93 3.29 -18.76 2.44
CA VAL A 93 4.69 -18.37 2.67
C VAL A 93 5.42 -19.50 3.40
N THR A 94 6.56 -19.90 2.85
CA THR A 94 7.54 -20.81 3.46
C THR A 94 8.91 -20.12 3.51
N THR A 95 9.95 -20.83 3.95
CA THR A 95 11.31 -20.26 4.00
C THR A 95 11.94 -20.07 2.61
N SER A 96 11.45 -20.79 1.61
CA SER A 96 12.01 -20.86 0.25
C SER A 96 10.99 -20.67 -0.87
N SER A 97 9.72 -20.39 -0.55
CA SER A 97 8.69 -20.16 -1.56
C SER A 97 7.49 -19.38 -1.04
N VAL A 98 6.71 -18.84 -1.99
CA VAL A 98 5.47 -18.12 -1.76
C VAL A 98 4.51 -18.31 -2.93
N GLU A 99 3.20 -18.21 -2.68
CA GLU A 99 2.21 -18.01 -3.75
C GLU A 99 1.91 -16.52 -3.92
N LEU A 100 2.22 -15.98 -5.10
CA LEU A 100 1.96 -14.59 -5.45
C LEU A 100 0.72 -14.50 -6.33
N HIS A 101 -0.25 -13.75 -5.86
CA HIS A 101 -1.47 -13.39 -6.57
C HIS A 101 -1.36 -11.96 -7.10
N TYR A 102 -1.66 -11.76 -8.38
CA TYR A 102 -1.63 -10.46 -9.05
C TYR A 102 -2.98 -10.16 -9.69
N ARG A 103 -3.61 -9.07 -9.24
CA ARG A 103 -4.86 -8.55 -9.80
C ARG A 103 -4.61 -7.22 -10.46
N SER A 104 -5.17 -7.05 -11.65
CA SER A 104 -5.09 -5.79 -12.38
C SER A 104 -6.34 -5.62 -13.23
N THR A 105 -6.78 -4.39 -13.40
CA THR A 105 -7.79 -4.03 -14.41
C THR A 105 -7.24 -4.12 -15.83
N ARG A 106 -5.91 -4.06 -15.96
CA ARG A 106 -5.19 -4.10 -17.24
C ARG A 106 -4.80 -5.55 -17.57
N PRO A 107 -5.34 -6.13 -18.66
CA PRO A 107 -5.04 -7.50 -19.05
C PRO A 107 -3.59 -7.67 -19.54
N SER A 108 -3.09 -8.89 -19.42
CA SER A 108 -1.84 -9.35 -20.05
C SER A 108 -0.55 -8.61 -19.63
N LEU A 109 -0.53 -8.00 -18.44
CA LEU A 109 0.67 -7.37 -17.87
C LEU A 109 1.40 -8.25 -16.83
N GLY A 110 0.98 -9.51 -16.65
CA GLY A 110 1.57 -10.41 -15.66
C GLY A 110 3.06 -10.69 -15.88
N SER A 111 3.53 -10.79 -17.13
CA SER A 111 4.94 -11.03 -17.44
C SER A 111 5.86 -9.88 -17.00
N TRP A 112 5.32 -8.66 -16.89
CA TRP A 112 6.07 -7.50 -16.42
C TRP A 112 6.39 -7.63 -14.94
N VAL A 113 5.42 -8.10 -14.16
CA VAL A 113 5.58 -8.38 -12.73
C VAL A 113 6.69 -9.41 -12.52
N VAL A 114 6.71 -10.48 -13.32
CA VAL A 114 7.76 -11.50 -13.26
C VAL A 114 9.14 -10.86 -13.43
N GLY A 115 9.36 -10.07 -14.48
CA GLY A 115 10.64 -9.40 -14.73
C GLY A 115 11.02 -8.38 -13.65
N ILE A 116 10.05 -7.62 -13.14
CA ILE A 116 10.26 -6.67 -12.03
C ILE A 116 10.73 -7.42 -10.78
N CYS A 117 10.03 -8.49 -10.40
CA CYS A 117 10.34 -9.28 -9.23
C CYS A 117 11.71 -9.97 -9.35
N GLU A 118 12.04 -10.51 -10.52
CA GLU A 118 13.34 -11.13 -10.80
C GLU A 118 14.49 -10.13 -10.69
N GLU A 119 14.34 -8.94 -11.27
CA GLU A 119 15.37 -7.91 -11.19
C GLU A 119 15.54 -7.39 -9.76
N ILE A 120 14.46 -7.20 -9.01
CA ILE A 120 14.53 -6.77 -7.60
C ILE A 120 15.17 -7.87 -6.74
N ALA A 121 14.80 -9.13 -6.93
CA ALA A 121 15.42 -10.26 -6.23
C ALA A 121 16.94 -10.29 -6.46
N SER A 122 17.37 -10.10 -7.72
CA SER A 122 18.79 -10.09 -8.07
C SER A 122 19.52 -8.85 -7.53
N SER A 123 19.02 -7.65 -7.85
CA SER A 123 19.71 -6.39 -7.58
C SER A 123 19.65 -5.94 -6.11
N VAL A 124 18.59 -6.29 -5.37
CA VAL A 124 18.42 -5.89 -3.95
C VAL A 124 18.80 -7.02 -3.00
N TYR A 125 18.37 -8.24 -3.29
CA TYR A 125 18.48 -9.37 -2.37
C TYR A 125 19.60 -10.35 -2.75
N SER A 126 20.33 -10.11 -3.84
CA SER A 126 21.39 -11.01 -4.34
C SER A 126 20.89 -12.44 -4.51
N MET A 127 19.68 -12.57 -5.03
CA MET A 127 18.91 -13.81 -5.05
C MET A 127 18.33 -14.07 -6.44
N GLU A 128 18.24 -15.35 -6.80
CA GLU A 128 17.44 -15.80 -7.93
C GLU A 128 16.07 -16.28 -7.45
N VAL A 129 15.03 -15.87 -8.18
CA VAL A 129 13.64 -16.30 -7.98
C VAL A 129 13.15 -17.00 -9.24
N LYS A 130 12.33 -18.03 -9.07
CA LYS A 130 11.72 -18.77 -10.17
C LYS A 130 10.21 -18.73 -10.06
N PHE A 131 9.55 -18.28 -11.12
CA PHE A 131 8.11 -18.17 -11.25
C PHE A 131 7.54 -19.37 -12.02
N ASP A 132 6.73 -20.18 -11.36
CA ASP A 132 5.96 -21.25 -11.97
C ASP A 132 4.48 -20.83 -11.99
N PHE A 133 3.92 -20.63 -13.18
CA PHE A 133 2.52 -20.24 -13.33
C PHE A 133 1.59 -21.36 -12.85
N LEU A 134 0.63 -21.00 -12.01
CA LEU A 134 -0.36 -21.94 -11.47
C LEU A 134 -1.72 -21.78 -12.14
N LYS A 135 -2.23 -20.55 -12.18
CA LYS A 135 -3.60 -20.21 -12.59
C LYS A 135 -3.67 -18.78 -13.10
N GLY A 136 -4.60 -18.44 -13.98
CA GLY A 136 -4.73 -17.08 -14.48
C GLY A 136 -6.03 -16.77 -15.21
N ARG A 137 -6.10 -15.54 -15.72
CA ARG A 137 -7.22 -15.09 -16.56
C ARG A 137 -7.15 -15.70 -17.95
N ASP A 138 -5.95 -15.81 -18.51
CA ASP A 138 -5.73 -16.23 -19.89
C ASP A 138 -6.13 -17.71 -20.14
N ASP A 139 -6.04 -18.57 -19.11
CA ASP A 139 -6.48 -19.98 -19.18
C ASP A 139 -7.89 -20.19 -18.60
N GLY A 140 -8.54 -19.13 -18.11
CA GLY A 140 -9.86 -19.16 -17.50
C GLY A 140 -9.95 -19.88 -16.15
N SER A 141 -8.82 -20.29 -15.56
CA SER A 141 -8.79 -21.04 -14.29
C SER A 141 -8.98 -20.16 -13.05
N CYS A 142 -8.80 -18.85 -13.19
CA CYS A 142 -8.95 -17.88 -12.11
C CYS A 142 -9.30 -16.48 -12.66
N ASP A 143 -9.83 -15.60 -11.81
CA ASP A 143 -10.07 -14.19 -12.12
C ASP A 143 -8.78 -13.35 -12.10
N HIS A 144 -7.64 -13.95 -11.73
CA HIS A 144 -6.35 -13.28 -11.60
C HIS A 144 -5.17 -14.24 -11.72
N GLU A 145 -3.98 -13.72 -12.01
CA GLU A 145 -2.77 -14.53 -12.15
C GLU A 145 -2.22 -14.95 -10.79
N VAL A 146 -1.82 -16.21 -10.72
CA VAL A 146 -1.23 -16.83 -9.54
C VAL A 146 0.03 -17.57 -9.96
N TRP A 147 1.15 -17.26 -9.31
CA TRP A 147 2.42 -17.96 -9.48
C TRP A 147 2.87 -18.59 -8.17
N HIS A 148 3.45 -19.79 -8.27
CA HIS A 148 4.36 -20.28 -7.25
C HIS A 148 5.73 -19.67 -7.50
N VAL A 149 6.24 -18.93 -6.53
CA VAL A 149 7.54 -18.28 -6.61
C VAL A 149 8.48 -18.98 -5.64
N SER A 150 9.54 -19.58 -6.17
CA SER A 150 10.57 -20.29 -5.41
C SER A 150 11.87 -19.51 -5.39
N PHE A 151 12.60 -19.58 -4.28
CA PHE A 151 13.85 -18.84 -4.05
C PHE A 151 14.75 -19.54 -3.04
N SER A 152 16.02 -19.13 -2.95
CA SER A 152 16.93 -19.64 -1.92
C SER A 152 16.43 -19.31 -0.51
N ASP A 153 16.58 -20.24 0.42
CA ASP A 153 16.10 -20.07 1.80
C ASP A 153 16.59 -18.76 2.43
N GLN A 154 15.66 -17.88 2.84
CA GLN A 154 15.98 -16.59 3.47
C GLN A 154 15.99 -16.64 5.01
N GLY A 155 15.84 -17.83 5.60
CA GLY A 155 15.57 -18.01 7.02
C GLY A 155 14.21 -17.42 7.43
N LEU A 156 13.71 -17.81 8.61
CA LEU A 156 12.51 -17.18 9.20
C LEU A 156 12.86 -15.79 9.77
N THR A 157 13.07 -14.81 8.91
CA THR A 157 13.28 -13.41 9.32
C THR A 157 12.08 -12.50 9.04
N THR A 158 11.01 -13.01 8.42
CA THR A 158 9.78 -12.26 8.22
C THR A 158 9.04 -12.05 9.55
N ALA A 159 8.41 -10.89 9.73
CA ALA A 159 7.56 -10.62 10.89
C ALA A 159 6.44 -11.68 11.05
N LYS A 160 5.94 -12.22 9.92
CA LYS A 160 4.98 -13.34 9.91
C LYS A 160 5.59 -14.65 10.42
N GLY A 161 6.85 -14.94 10.11
CA GLY A 161 7.57 -16.08 10.68
C GLY A 161 7.78 -15.95 12.18
N GLN A 162 8.11 -14.75 12.66
CA GLN A 162 8.21 -14.47 14.10
C GLN A 162 6.84 -14.58 14.80
N LEU A 163 5.76 -14.08 14.18
CA LEU A 163 4.39 -14.23 14.67
C LEU A 163 3.92 -15.70 14.69
N ALA A 164 4.29 -16.50 13.69
CA ALA A 164 3.98 -17.93 13.65
C ALA A 164 4.71 -18.69 14.77
N LEU A 165 6.00 -18.40 14.99
CA LEU A 165 6.76 -18.92 16.12
C LEU A 165 6.18 -18.48 17.47
N ALA A 166 5.72 -17.23 17.58
CA ALA A 166 5.09 -16.72 18.78
C ALA A 166 3.71 -17.34 19.05
N ARG A 167 2.99 -17.79 18.01
CA ARG A 167 1.72 -18.54 18.16
C ARG A 167 1.91 -19.96 18.69
N GLU A 168 3.02 -20.60 18.38
CA GLU A 168 3.39 -21.91 18.96
C GLU A 168 3.99 -21.77 20.37
N ASP A 169 4.46 -20.57 20.70
CA ASP A 169 4.98 -20.24 22.01
C ASP A 169 3.86 -19.86 22.98
N SER A 170 3.47 -20.80 23.84
CA SER A 170 2.49 -20.62 24.93
C SER A 170 2.86 -19.55 25.97
N ARG A 171 3.95 -18.81 25.76
CA ARG A 171 4.45 -17.72 26.60
C ARG A 171 3.92 -16.33 26.24
N ILE A 172 3.13 -16.14 25.18
CA ILE A 172 2.42 -14.85 24.99
C ILE A 172 1.39 -14.69 26.11
N GLN A 173 1.79 -13.98 27.17
CA GLN A 173 0.98 -13.74 28.37
C GLN A 173 0.23 -12.41 28.35
N TYR A 174 0.40 -11.61 27.29
CA TYR A 174 -0.11 -10.24 27.25
C TYR A 174 -1.04 -10.05 26.06
N SER A 175 -2.28 -9.68 26.36
CA SER A 175 -3.24 -9.07 25.45
C SER A 175 -3.79 -7.84 26.15
N PRO A 176 -3.86 -6.66 25.50
CA PRO A 176 -4.49 -5.50 26.11
C PRO A 176 -5.97 -5.79 26.37
N SER A 177 -6.52 -5.18 27.44
CA SER A 177 -7.97 -5.17 27.62
C SER A 177 -8.63 -4.34 26.52
N PRO A 178 -9.92 -4.56 26.21
CA PRO A 178 -10.64 -3.74 25.23
C PRO A 178 -10.58 -2.24 25.53
N GLU A 179 -10.59 -1.84 26.81
CA GLU A 179 -10.53 -0.44 27.24
C GLU A 179 -9.14 0.17 27.02
N LEU A 180 -8.08 -0.59 27.31
CA LEU A 180 -6.72 -0.16 27.02
C LEU A 180 -6.52 -0.04 25.51
N PHE A 181 -7.00 -1.02 24.73
CA PHE A 181 -6.94 -0.98 23.28
C PHE A 181 -7.70 0.22 22.70
N TYR A 182 -8.88 0.54 23.23
CA TYR A 182 -9.66 1.72 22.87
C TYR A 182 -8.87 3.01 23.06
N THR A 183 -8.15 3.12 24.18
CA THR A 183 -7.35 4.31 24.52
C THR A 183 -6.12 4.43 23.62
N LEU A 184 -5.49 3.30 23.28
CA LEU A 184 -4.32 3.27 22.41
C LEU A 184 -4.69 3.55 20.94
N PHE A 185 -5.81 3.01 20.45
CA PHE A 185 -6.18 3.10 19.04
C PHE A 185 -7.57 3.73 18.90
N PRO A 186 -7.74 5.06 19.02
CA PRO A 186 -9.05 5.71 19.01
C PRO A 186 -9.72 5.76 17.63
N PHE A 187 -9.06 5.24 16.59
CA PHE A 187 -9.58 5.12 15.22
C PHE A 187 -9.56 3.65 14.80
N HIS A 188 -10.43 2.84 15.41
CA HIS A 188 -10.50 1.41 15.14
C HIS A 188 -11.94 0.93 15.02
N MET A 189 -12.10 -0.23 14.40
CA MET A 189 -13.37 -0.90 14.24
C MET A 189 -13.17 -2.41 14.25
N VAL A 190 -14.07 -3.14 14.90
CA VAL A 190 -14.11 -4.60 14.90
C VAL A 190 -15.43 -5.05 14.27
N ILE A 191 -15.35 -5.92 13.27
CA ILE A 191 -16.49 -6.44 12.52
C ILE A 191 -16.47 -7.97 12.59
N ASP A 192 -17.59 -8.61 12.88
CA ASP A 192 -17.71 -10.07 12.83
C ASP A 192 -17.84 -10.62 11.40
N ARG A 193 -17.94 -11.95 11.25
CA ARG A 193 -18.11 -12.59 9.93
C ARG A 193 -19.44 -12.28 9.25
N GLN A 194 -20.46 -11.90 10.01
CA GLN A 194 -21.77 -11.53 9.53
C GLN A 194 -21.83 -10.04 9.15
N MET A 195 -20.67 -9.36 9.15
CA MET A 195 -20.54 -7.94 8.90
C MET A 195 -21.20 -7.06 9.98
N ASN A 196 -21.44 -7.59 11.18
CA ASN A 196 -21.93 -6.76 12.28
C ASN A 196 -20.76 -6.06 12.98
N LEU A 197 -21.00 -4.81 13.35
CA LEU A 197 -20.07 -4.02 14.14
C LEU A 197 -20.06 -4.53 15.59
N VAL A 198 -18.92 -5.06 16.02
CA VAL A 198 -18.70 -5.54 17.39
C VAL A 198 -18.23 -4.41 18.29
N GLN A 199 -17.28 -3.61 17.80
CA GLN A 199 -16.69 -2.50 18.53
C GLN A 199 -16.30 -1.40 17.55
N ILE A 200 -16.42 -0.15 17.98
CA ILE A 200 -15.97 1.01 17.22
C ILE A 200 -15.40 2.06 18.14
N SER A 201 -14.31 2.68 17.70
CA SER A 201 -13.79 3.89 18.32
C SER A 201 -13.54 4.92 17.24
N VAL A 202 -14.29 6.01 17.36
CA VAL A 202 -14.21 7.28 16.64
C VAL A 202 -15.03 8.26 17.48
N PRO A 203 -14.42 9.12 18.30
CA PRO A 203 -15.14 9.81 19.38
C PRO A 203 -16.28 10.76 18.93
N PHE A 204 -16.41 11.05 17.62
CA PHE A 204 -17.21 12.18 17.11
C PHE A 204 -17.93 11.91 15.77
N CYS A 205 -17.99 10.68 15.24
CA CYS A 205 -18.67 10.39 13.96
C CYS A 205 -19.69 9.25 14.07
N SER A 206 -20.89 9.47 13.50
CA SER A 206 -21.85 8.41 13.22
C SER A 206 -21.49 7.70 11.91
N TRP A 207 -21.66 6.38 11.89
CA TRP A 207 -21.28 5.54 10.76
C TRP A 207 -22.48 5.16 9.91
N ASP A 208 -22.32 5.21 8.59
CA ASP A 208 -23.25 4.65 7.63
C ASP A 208 -22.69 3.31 7.10
N PHE A 209 -23.40 2.23 7.41
CA PHE A 209 -22.99 0.87 7.11
C PHE A 209 -23.17 0.50 5.62
N ALA A 210 -24.07 1.20 4.90
CA ALA A 210 -24.39 0.86 3.52
C ALA A 210 -23.17 1.00 2.60
N GLU A 211 -22.33 2.02 2.81
CA GLU A 211 -21.10 2.23 2.03
C GLU A 211 -20.01 1.19 2.33
N LEU A 212 -19.93 0.70 3.57
CA LEU A 212 -18.89 -0.24 4.01
C LEU A 212 -19.08 -1.65 3.49
N SER A 213 -20.32 -2.11 3.44
CA SER A 213 -20.67 -3.43 2.89
C SER A 213 -20.32 -3.57 1.39
N SER A 214 -20.13 -2.45 0.68
CA SER A 214 -19.72 -2.42 -0.73
C SER A 214 -18.20 -2.60 -0.94
N LEU A 215 -17.39 -2.42 0.11
CA LEU A 215 -15.94 -2.63 0.08
C LEU A 215 -15.67 -4.12 0.33
N GLY A 216 -15.71 -4.90 -0.75
CA GLY A 216 -15.55 -6.36 -0.74
C GLY A 216 -14.38 -6.86 0.12
N ALA A 217 -14.66 -7.92 0.89
CA ALA A 217 -13.81 -8.54 1.91
C ALA A 217 -12.56 -9.27 1.36
N SER A 218 -11.75 -8.61 0.54
CA SER A 218 -10.52 -9.17 -0.03
C SER A 218 -9.39 -8.16 0.00
N CYS A 219 -8.99 -7.73 1.20
CA CYS A 219 -7.98 -6.70 1.28
C CYS A 219 -7.29 -6.67 2.65
N VAL A 220 -6.02 -7.09 2.70
CA VAL A 220 -5.03 -6.43 3.55
C VAL A 220 -4.73 -5.11 2.85
N CYS A 221 -5.72 -4.21 2.82
CA CYS A 221 -5.64 -2.96 2.09
C CYS A 221 -5.78 -1.82 3.06
N LEU A 222 -5.00 -0.80 2.75
CA LEU A 222 -5.15 0.47 3.36
C LEU A 222 -6.47 1.07 2.88
N LEU A 223 -7.48 1.10 3.74
CA LEU A 223 -8.79 1.62 3.38
C LEU A 223 -8.83 3.12 3.56
N ARG A 224 -9.44 3.78 2.57
CA ARG A 224 -9.96 5.13 2.67
C ARG A 224 -11.43 4.98 3.04
N MET A 225 -11.75 5.33 4.28
CA MET A 225 -13.12 5.29 4.76
C MET A 225 -13.63 6.69 4.93
N THR A 226 -14.75 7.03 4.30
CA THR A 226 -15.37 8.35 4.41
C THR A 226 -16.53 8.27 5.40
N THR A 227 -16.51 9.09 6.45
CA THR A 227 -17.66 9.20 7.36
C THR A 227 -18.77 10.03 6.71
N SER A 228 -19.94 10.10 7.36
CA SER A 228 -21.02 11.02 6.98
C SER A 228 -20.59 12.51 6.97
N THR A 229 -19.53 12.86 7.70
CA THR A 229 -18.93 14.21 7.72
C THR A 229 -17.84 14.40 6.67
N GLY A 230 -17.54 13.38 5.86
CA GLY A 230 -16.47 13.41 4.87
C GLY A 230 -15.08 13.08 5.43
N LEU A 231 -14.96 12.73 6.72
CA LEU A 231 -13.66 12.42 7.31
C LEU A 231 -13.09 11.13 6.72
N GLU A 232 -11.86 11.21 6.23
CA GLU A 232 -11.16 10.07 5.68
C GLU A 232 -10.29 9.39 6.73
N LEU A 233 -10.51 8.10 6.98
CA LEU A 233 -9.57 7.27 7.74
C LEU A 233 -8.65 6.52 6.79
N LYS A 234 -7.37 6.40 7.17
CA LYS A 234 -6.34 5.62 6.51
C LYS A 234 -5.84 4.57 7.48
N GLY A 235 -6.07 3.29 7.17
CA GLY A 235 -5.73 2.20 8.09
C GLY A 235 -5.83 0.83 7.42
N ALA A 236 -5.52 -0.24 8.14
CA ALA A 236 -5.53 -1.59 7.59
C ALA A 236 -6.45 -2.52 8.40
N PHE A 237 -7.04 -3.48 7.70
CA PHE A 237 -7.75 -4.60 8.33
C PHE A 237 -6.80 -5.75 8.68
N HIS A 238 -7.01 -6.30 9.86
CA HIS A 238 -6.28 -7.43 10.42
C HIS A 238 -7.30 -8.49 10.86
N ARG A 239 -6.99 -9.77 10.62
CA ARG A 239 -7.79 -10.85 11.19
C ARG A 239 -7.53 -10.95 12.69
N THR A 240 -8.58 -11.05 13.48
CA THR A 240 -8.52 -11.22 14.94
C THR A 240 -9.52 -12.28 15.39
N LEU A 241 -9.43 -12.67 16.66
CA LEU A 241 -10.40 -13.54 17.32
C LEU A 241 -11.14 -12.75 18.40
N LEU A 242 -12.44 -12.95 18.51
CA LEU A 242 -13.23 -12.47 19.64
C LEU A 242 -13.00 -13.36 20.87
N MET A 243 -13.48 -12.93 22.04
CA MET A 243 -13.31 -13.67 23.29
C MET A 243 -13.93 -15.07 23.27
N ASP A 244 -14.95 -15.29 22.44
CA ASP A 244 -15.60 -16.58 22.23
C ASP A 244 -14.90 -17.48 21.20
N GLY A 245 -13.77 -17.02 20.64
CA GLY A 245 -12.99 -17.72 19.63
C GLY A 245 -13.50 -17.55 18.19
N SER A 246 -14.59 -16.80 17.97
CA SER A 246 -15.05 -16.49 16.62
C SER A 246 -14.09 -15.54 15.89
N GLU A 247 -13.97 -15.69 14.57
CA GLU A 247 -13.13 -14.80 13.76
C GLU A 247 -13.83 -13.46 13.53
N ALA A 248 -13.04 -12.39 13.62
CA ALA A 248 -13.45 -11.03 13.30
C ALA A 248 -12.37 -10.30 12.49
N LEU A 249 -12.74 -9.16 11.94
CA LEU A 249 -11.86 -8.22 11.26
C LEU A 249 -11.68 -6.97 12.13
N LEU A 250 -10.44 -6.65 12.46
CA LEU A 250 -10.04 -5.44 13.18
C LEU A 250 -9.44 -4.45 12.19
N PHE A 251 -10.11 -3.32 11.96
CA PHE A 251 -9.54 -2.14 11.34
C PHE A 251 -8.80 -1.31 12.38
N THR A 252 -7.57 -0.93 12.10
CA THR A 252 -6.84 0.12 12.83
C THR A 252 -6.32 1.15 11.84
N GLY A 253 -6.48 2.43 12.16
CA GLY A 253 -6.04 3.50 11.27
C GLY A 253 -5.83 4.83 11.98
N SER A 254 -5.71 5.86 11.15
CA SER A 254 -5.49 7.25 11.53
C SER A 254 -6.31 8.16 10.62
N PRO A 255 -6.79 9.31 11.11
CA PRO A 255 -7.51 10.27 10.30
C PRO A 255 -6.54 10.96 9.32
N ARG A 256 -6.98 11.15 8.08
CA ARG A 256 -6.24 11.90 7.06
C ARG A 256 -6.60 13.37 7.17
N ILE A 257 -5.80 14.10 7.95
CA ILE A 257 -5.95 15.53 8.16
C ILE A 257 -4.72 16.25 7.62
N LYS A 258 -4.92 17.27 6.80
CA LYS A 258 -3.83 18.02 6.16
C LYS A 258 -3.43 19.27 6.91
N ASP A 259 -4.39 19.93 7.56
CA ASP A 259 -4.19 21.22 8.19
C ASP A 259 -5.18 21.44 9.36
N LEU A 260 -4.99 22.54 10.08
CA LEU A 260 -5.86 22.91 11.20
C LEU A 260 -7.31 23.20 10.77
N LYS A 261 -7.55 23.60 9.51
CA LYS A 261 -8.91 23.88 9.02
C LYS A 261 -9.72 22.60 8.86
N GLU A 262 -9.09 21.51 8.42
CA GLU A 262 -9.71 20.19 8.37
C GLU A 262 -10.03 19.66 9.78
N LEU A 263 -9.15 19.90 10.78
CA LEU A 263 -9.48 19.61 12.19
C LEU A 263 -10.72 20.36 12.65
N GLU A 264 -10.77 21.68 12.43
CA GLU A 264 -11.92 22.52 12.80
C GLU A 264 -13.19 22.07 12.09
N HIS A 265 -13.11 21.77 10.79
CA HIS A 265 -14.24 21.31 9.99
C HIS A 265 -14.84 20.02 10.53
N HIS A 266 -13.99 19.05 10.89
CA HIS A 266 -14.40 17.78 11.47
C HIS A 266 -14.64 17.85 13.00
N LYS A 267 -14.49 19.02 13.62
CA LYS A 267 -14.60 19.26 15.08
C LYS A 267 -13.68 18.35 15.89
N MET A 268 -12.50 18.09 15.35
CA MET A 268 -11.45 17.30 15.97
C MET A 268 -10.42 18.19 16.66
N PHE A 269 -9.83 17.68 17.73
CA PHE A 269 -8.72 18.30 18.43
C PHE A 269 -7.46 17.45 18.29
N LEU A 270 -6.29 18.09 18.43
CA LEU A 270 -5.01 17.35 18.45
C LEU A 270 -4.96 16.30 19.57
N SER A 271 -5.70 16.51 20.67
CA SER A 271 -5.82 15.54 21.77
C SER A 271 -6.57 14.27 21.40
N ASP A 272 -7.35 14.28 20.31
CA ASP A 272 -8.07 13.09 19.83
C ASP A 272 -7.15 12.16 19.03
N ILE A 273 -5.97 12.62 18.66
CA ILE A 273 -4.94 11.85 17.95
C ILE A 273 -3.87 11.41 18.97
N PRO A 274 -3.62 10.11 19.14
CA PRO A 274 -2.63 9.64 20.10
C PRO A 274 -1.21 10.14 19.81
N PRO A 275 -0.34 10.28 20.81
CA PRO A 275 1.03 10.78 20.62
C PRO A 275 1.93 9.82 19.81
N HIS A 276 1.55 8.55 19.66
CA HIS A 276 2.27 7.61 18.79
C HIS A 276 1.77 7.63 17.35
N ASP A 277 0.72 8.40 17.07
CA ASP A 277 0.20 8.64 15.74
C ASP A 277 0.79 9.95 15.18
N MET A 278 1.71 9.80 14.23
CA MET A 278 2.42 10.89 13.57
C MET A 278 1.50 11.85 12.80
N SER A 279 0.23 11.51 12.58
CA SER A 279 -0.72 12.37 11.86
C SER A 279 -0.86 13.75 12.52
N SER A 280 -0.83 13.79 13.86
CA SER A 280 -0.85 15.05 14.62
C SER A 280 0.41 15.89 14.40
N ASP A 281 1.59 15.26 14.41
CA ASP A 281 2.87 15.92 14.16
C ASP A 281 2.92 16.53 12.76
N PHE A 282 2.39 15.82 11.75
CA PHE A 282 2.34 16.35 10.38
C PHE A 282 1.48 17.61 10.27
N VAL A 283 0.33 17.64 10.94
CA VAL A 283 -0.54 18.83 10.97
C VAL A 283 0.18 20.00 11.62
N VAL A 284 0.87 19.77 12.75
CA VAL A 284 1.63 20.82 13.45
C VAL A 284 2.79 21.34 12.59
N VAL A 285 3.56 20.45 11.95
CA VAL A 285 4.67 20.82 11.06
C VAL A 285 4.17 21.56 9.83
N ALA A 286 3.04 21.15 9.24
CA ALA A 286 2.43 21.85 8.12
C ALA A 286 2.05 23.28 8.49
N GLU A 287 1.44 23.48 9.67
CA GLU A 287 1.09 24.81 10.17
C GLU A 287 2.33 25.66 10.45
N GLN A 288 3.37 25.10 11.09
CA GLN A 288 4.63 25.80 11.35
C GLN A 288 5.25 26.32 10.04
N ARG A 289 5.32 25.46 9.01
CA ARG A 289 5.83 25.85 7.68
C ARG A 289 5.00 26.96 7.05
N GLN A 290 3.67 26.91 7.21
CA GLN A 290 2.77 27.94 6.69
C GLN A 290 3.01 29.28 7.39
N VAL A 291 3.13 29.28 8.72
CA VAL A 291 3.44 30.47 9.54
C VAL A 291 4.81 31.06 9.16
N GLU A 292 5.84 30.24 9.02
CA GLU A 292 7.18 30.68 8.62
C GLU A 292 7.17 31.30 7.21
N ALA A 293 6.46 30.69 6.27
CA ALA A 293 6.32 31.21 4.91
C ALA A 293 5.62 32.58 4.90
N ASP A 294 4.56 32.74 5.69
CA ASP A 294 3.83 34.01 5.77
C ASP A 294 4.60 35.09 6.53
N LEU A 295 5.40 34.72 7.53
CA LEU A 295 6.34 35.63 8.19
C LEU A 295 7.42 36.13 7.22
N THR A 296 7.99 35.23 6.42
CA THR A 296 9.02 35.55 5.42
C THR A 296 8.49 36.54 4.39
N LYS A 297 7.27 36.32 3.86
CA LYS A 297 6.61 37.27 2.94
C LYS A 297 6.41 38.65 3.57
N LYS A 298 5.99 38.70 4.85
CA LYS A 298 5.79 39.97 5.56
C LYS A 298 7.12 40.73 5.74
N LEU A 299 8.21 40.03 6.06
CA LEU A 299 9.54 40.62 6.16
C LEU A 299 9.99 41.21 4.82
N GLU A 300 9.83 40.48 3.71
CA GLU A 300 10.17 40.98 2.37
C GLU A 300 9.41 42.26 1.98
N VAL A 301 8.12 42.35 2.32
CA VAL A 301 7.31 43.55 2.08
C VAL A 301 7.82 44.71 2.94
N THR A 302 8.18 44.44 4.19
CA THR A 302 8.65 45.47 5.12
C THR A 302 10.02 46.01 4.71
N ASP A 303 10.91 45.16 4.19
CA ASP A 303 12.22 45.58 3.69
C ASP A 303 12.09 46.41 2.40
N LYS A 304 11.15 46.07 1.51
CA LYS A 304 10.85 46.88 0.32
C LYS A 304 10.33 48.28 0.69
N LEU A 305 9.50 48.39 1.72
CA LEU A 305 8.97 49.68 2.22
C LEU A 305 10.03 50.54 2.91
N LYS A 306 11.09 49.95 3.46
CA LYS A 306 12.22 50.69 4.06
C LYS A 306 13.23 51.19 3.03
N GLN A 307 13.20 50.67 1.80
CA GLN A 307 14.09 51.06 0.70
C GLN A 307 13.50 52.15 -0.21
N THR A 308 12.26 52.58 0.05
CA THR A 308 11.56 53.71 -0.60
C THR A 308 11.45 54.90 0.34
#